data_AF-A0A3M2CXY0-F1
#
_entry.id   AF-A0A3M2CXY0-F1
#
_cell.length_a   1.000
_cell.length_b   1.000
_cell.length_c   1.000
_cell.angle_alpha   90.00
_cell.angle_beta   90.00
_cell.angle_gamma   90.00
#
_symmetry.space_group_name_H-M   'P 1'
#
loop_
_entity.id
_entity.type
_entity.pdbx_description
1 polymer ?
#
loop_
_entity_poly.entity_id
_entity_poly.type
_entity_poly.pdbx_seq_one_letter_code
_entity_poly.pdbx_strand_id
1 'polypeptide(L)'
;MRKIAILLFAFIFLQDLSAQNKFEGYNIILEVPEDQKQTACAIRYAPPSTEIKIVDLNRATPAKISPCAGSTAKLSQTGSGFVLKAGETDFKWCFQAEDKRYQIKFKDSSGKEVVYNWIATPENPGIYNVKDFGAVGDGITDDTVAIKSALAFIATRNGGTLQFPEGDFVVTSPIVLPSGVTIQGVGSLGTGSPTNNVVQKAASRIKLKGTNSSIFRIGECTERVQIRDIELYAESSDKTIGIEAVGAYNSSQDFFFERVTFNNFFRGIYVRGLPQTDKAWQFDYIKVKNCRFIYNTDAGIYSYARNAGWKIEGCVFINPKRTESQKADSMTFWHAGFVLIQDTFGGGFPNAKGGIFINIIDNSNVTVIGSQTESMTYSFVYNEPRFPYHGDYSYPITFINNIFGDPIEFRGRRTFVSIGNLYGPRTFIADPSVRVYSVGDRFCYDGNILGCQGTAQQNGFDKATVIMMTAQPDDGSVKGHSTFFGTDVKFGAPIQTPSFKQENLPKDKPNGSLVYCENCKRNTTPCESGGSGAPAMMVAGQWSCL
;
A
#
# COMPACT_ATOMS: atom_id res chain seq x y z
N MET A 1 27.74 -36.34 80.84
CA MET A 1 27.12 -36.38 79.49
C MET A 1 26.85 -34.94 79.08
N ARG A 2 27.76 -34.30 78.33
CA ARG A 2 27.69 -34.09 76.86
C ARG A 2 26.37 -33.39 76.47
N LYS A 3 26.39 -32.09 76.14
CA LYS A 3 26.64 -31.49 74.79
C LYS A 3 25.31 -30.83 74.36
N ILE A 4 25.17 -29.64 73.76
CA ILE A 4 25.97 -28.86 72.82
C ILE A 4 25.51 -27.39 72.93
N ALA A 5 26.46 -26.46 72.94
CA ALA A 5 26.23 -25.06 72.57
C ALA A 5 26.22 -24.96 71.04
N ILE A 6 25.16 -24.41 70.44
CA ILE A 6 25.14 -24.06 69.02
C ILE A 6 25.36 -22.55 68.94
N LEU A 7 26.61 -22.17 68.64
CA LEU A 7 26.90 -20.85 68.07
C LEU A 7 26.30 -20.82 66.65
N LEU A 8 25.25 -20.03 66.45
CA LEU A 8 24.83 -19.64 65.10
C LEU A 8 25.72 -18.48 64.65
N PHE A 9 26.77 -18.78 63.88
CA PHE A 9 27.48 -17.79 63.07
C PHE A 9 26.56 -17.38 61.92
N ALA A 10 25.86 -16.25 62.06
CA ALA A 10 25.18 -15.62 60.95
C ALA A 10 26.22 -14.92 60.06
N PHE A 11 26.79 -15.65 59.10
CA PHE A 11 27.40 -15.04 57.92
C PHE A 11 26.25 -14.45 57.09
N ILE A 12 25.94 -13.18 57.32
CA ILE A 12 25.15 -12.39 56.40
C ILE A 12 26.04 -12.14 55.17
N PHE A 13 25.98 -13.06 54.20
CA PHE A 13 26.30 -12.69 52.83
C PHE A 13 25.20 -11.72 52.38
N LEU A 14 25.43 -10.43 52.58
CA LEU A 14 24.86 -9.38 51.73
C LEU A 14 25.47 -9.60 50.34
N GLN A 15 24.96 -10.58 49.60
CA GLN A 15 25.00 -10.47 48.15
C GLN A 15 24.02 -9.37 47.82
N ASP A 16 24.55 -8.19 47.51
CA ASP A 16 23.86 -7.22 46.69
C ASP A 16 23.41 -7.95 45.42
N LEU A 17 22.19 -8.50 45.43
CA LEU A 17 21.44 -8.78 44.22
C LEU A 17 21.04 -7.42 43.63
N SER A 18 22.04 -6.67 43.15
CA SER A 18 21.77 -5.69 42.11
C SER A 18 21.18 -6.49 40.97
N ALA A 19 19.94 -6.16 40.58
CA ALA A 19 19.36 -6.72 39.37
C ALA A 19 20.29 -6.33 38.21
N GLN A 20 21.16 -7.25 37.80
CA GLN A 20 22.10 -6.96 36.73
C GLN A 20 21.32 -6.84 35.44
N ASN A 21 21.48 -5.71 34.79
CA ASN A 21 20.81 -5.46 33.53
C ASN A 21 21.46 -6.38 32.48
N LYS A 22 20.67 -7.16 31.74
CA LYS A 22 21.16 -8.14 30.77
C LYS A 22 20.91 -7.67 29.33
N PHE A 23 21.98 -7.57 28.55
CA PHE A 23 21.91 -7.42 27.10
C PHE A 23 22.09 -8.78 26.41
N GLU A 24 21.25 -9.06 25.43
CA GLU A 24 21.39 -10.19 24.51
C GLU A 24 21.38 -9.70 23.07
N GLY A 25 22.16 -10.34 22.20
CA GLY A 25 22.38 -9.91 20.82
C GLY A 25 21.12 -9.77 19.97
N TYR A 26 20.04 -10.51 20.29
CA TYR A 26 18.74 -10.39 19.63
C TYR A 26 18.01 -9.07 19.87
N ASN A 27 18.56 -8.19 20.72
CA ASN A 27 18.12 -6.81 20.93
C ASN A 27 18.58 -5.86 19.80
N ILE A 28 18.98 -6.36 18.63
CA ILE A 28 19.38 -5.54 17.49
C ILE A 28 18.56 -5.96 16.26
N ILE A 29 18.16 -4.99 15.43
CA ILE A 29 17.47 -5.26 14.17
C ILE A 29 18.42 -4.88 13.03
N LEU A 30 18.75 -5.87 12.19
CA LEU A 30 19.52 -5.65 10.98
C LEU A 30 18.65 -5.84 9.75
N GLU A 31 18.89 -4.98 8.76
CA GLU A 31 18.22 -5.08 7.48
C GLU A 31 18.76 -6.27 6.69
N VAL A 32 17.89 -6.86 5.87
CA VAL A 32 18.30 -7.86 4.88
C VAL A 32 18.98 -7.15 3.70
N PRO A 33 20.19 -7.58 3.28
CA PRO A 33 20.84 -7.03 2.10
C PRO A 33 19.98 -7.20 0.84
N GLU A 34 19.88 -6.15 0.03
CA GLU A 34 19.07 -6.19 -1.20
C GLU A 34 19.67 -7.11 -2.29
N ASP A 35 20.95 -7.46 -2.18
CA ASP A 35 21.69 -8.35 -3.08
C ASP A 35 21.68 -9.82 -2.63
N GLN A 36 20.86 -10.16 -1.63
CA GLN A 36 20.67 -11.54 -1.17
C GLN A 36 20.29 -12.50 -2.31
N LYS A 37 20.81 -13.73 -2.22
CA LYS A 37 20.66 -14.78 -3.25
C LYS A 37 19.73 -15.93 -2.85
N GLN A 38 19.20 -15.87 -1.63
CA GLN A 38 18.29 -16.86 -1.06
C GLN A 38 17.41 -16.17 -0.02
N THR A 39 16.35 -16.84 0.42
CA THR A 39 15.47 -16.34 1.48
C THR A 39 16.25 -15.87 2.70
N ALA A 40 16.04 -14.62 3.10
CA ALA A 40 16.48 -14.12 4.40
C ALA A 40 15.39 -13.26 5.05
N CYS A 41 15.42 -13.21 6.38
CA CYS A 41 14.54 -12.37 7.18
C CYS A 41 15.40 -11.32 7.89
N ALA A 42 14.81 -10.19 8.29
CA ALA A 42 15.52 -9.22 9.13
C ALA A 42 16.16 -9.93 10.33
N ILE A 43 17.49 -9.91 10.40
CA ILE A 43 18.21 -10.75 11.35
C ILE A 43 18.27 -10.02 12.68
N ARG A 44 17.93 -10.72 13.77
CA ARG A 44 18.14 -10.21 15.12
C ARG A 44 19.59 -10.34 15.60
N TYR A 45 20.45 -11.01 14.83
CA TYR A 45 21.82 -11.33 15.19
C TYR A 45 22.74 -10.91 14.02
N ALA A 46 23.90 -10.32 14.31
CA ALA A 46 24.97 -10.21 13.32
C ALA A 46 25.64 -11.60 13.09
N PRO A 47 26.62 -11.75 12.19
CA PRO A 47 27.48 -12.93 12.14
C PRO A 47 28.31 -13.10 13.43
N PRO A 48 28.57 -14.32 13.93
CA PRO A 48 29.29 -14.52 15.19
C PRO A 48 30.73 -13.98 15.21
N SER A 49 31.31 -13.76 14.03
CA SER A 49 32.62 -13.11 13.85
C SER A 49 32.58 -11.60 14.10
N THR A 50 31.42 -10.98 14.18
CA THR A 50 31.27 -9.53 14.39
C THR A 50 31.67 -9.16 15.82
N GLU A 51 32.69 -8.32 15.93
CA GLU A 51 33.07 -7.65 17.18
C GLU A 51 32.13 -6.49 17.49
N ILE A 52 31.60 -6.47 18.70
CA ILE A 52 30.74 -5.40 19.20
C ILE A 52 31.52 -4.53 20.17
N LYS A 53 31.57 -3.22 19.91
CA LYS A 53 32.10 -2.22 20.84
C LYS A 53 31.00 -1.74 21.77
N ILE A 54 31.28 -1.71 23.06
CA ILE A 54 30.37 -1.28 24.12
C ILE A 54 30.97 -0.07 24.82
N VAL A 55 30.19 1.00 24.93
CA VAL A 55 30.57 2.25 25.59
C VAL A 55 29.52 2.58 26.64
N ASP A 56 29.96 2.83 27.87
CA ASP A 56 29.05 3.28 28.92
C ASP A 56 28.60 4.72 28.66
N LEU A 57 27.29 4.94 28.68
CA LEU A 57 26.72 6.27 28.52
C LEU A 57 26.63 7.00 29.86
N ASN A 58 26.70 6.30 30.99
CA ASN A 58 26.88 6.90 32.30
C ASN A 58 28.36 7.05 32.62
N ARG A 59 28.89 8.27 32.49
CA ARG A 59 30.30 8.56 32.80
C ARG A 59 30.56 8.90 34.26
N ALA A 60 29.52 8.91 35.11
CA ALA A 60 29.67 9.24 36.52
C ALA A 60 30.37 8.11 37.31
N THR A 61 30.30 6.88 36.81
CA THR A 61 30.86 5.68 37.44
C THR A 61 31.72 4.89 36.45
N PRO A 62 32.74 4.15 36.91
CA PRO A 62 33.44 3.20 36.05
C PRO A 62 32.49 2.11 35.57
N ALA A 63 32.49 1.87 34.26
CA ALA A 63 31.68 0.85 33.64
C ALA A 63 32.04 -0.55 34.16
N LYS A 64 31.05 -1.29 34.66
CA LYS A 64 31.21 -2.68 35.08
C LYS A 64 30.37 -3.59 34.22
N ILE A 65 31.06 -4.31 33.34
CA ILE A 65 30.46 -5.21 32.36
C ILE A 65 31.10 -6.58 32.52
N SER A 66 30.30 -7.64 32.44
CA SER A 66 30.77 -9.03 32.39
C SER A 66 29.96 -9.84 31.37
N PRO A 67 30.51 -10.92 30.79
CA PRO A 67 29.70 -11.87 30.03
C PRO A 67 28.54 -12.41 30.87
N CYS A 68 27.39 -12.67 30.25
CA CYS A 68 26.26 -13.27 30.96
C CYS A 68 26.60 -14.65 31.52
N ALA A 69 25.97 -15.02 32.64
CA ALA A 69 26.08 -16.37 33.19
C ALA A 69 25.75 -17.44 32.13
N GLY A 70 26.65 -18.41 31.96
CA GLY A 70 26.50 -19.52 31.01
C GLY A 70 26.86 -19.19 29.55
N SER A 71 27.20 -17.94 29.22
CA SER A 71 27.67 -17.58 27.88
C SER A 71 29.17 -17.78 27.74
N THR A 72 29.60 -18.24 26.56
CA THR A 72 31.03 -18.33 26.19
C THR A 72 31.54 -17.07 25.48
N ALA A 73 30.76 -15.98 25.51
CA ALA A 73 31.12 -14.71 24.90
C ALA A 73 32.39 -14.11 25.52
N LYS A 74 33.30 -13.60 24.68
CA LYS A 74 34.58 -13.05 25.12
C LYS A 74 34.49 -11.54 25.21
N LEU A 75 34.72 -10.99 26.40
CA LEU A 75 34.75 -9.56 26.69
C LEU A 75 36.20 -9.12 26.93
N SER A 76 36.64 -8.07 26.25
CA SER A 76 37.93 -7.42 26.48
C SER A 76 37.76 -5.91 26.67
N GLN A 77 38.49 -5.32 27.61
CA GLN A 77 38.48 -3.89 27.82
C GLN A 77 39.43 -3.21 26.81
N THR A 78 38.99 -2.11 26.19
CA THR A 78 39.78 -1.36 25.20
C THR A 78 39.62 0.14 25.42
N GLY A 79 40.68 0.84 25.81
CA GLY A 79 40.64 2.29 26.02
C GLY A 79 39.46 2.72 26.92
N SER A 80 38.54 3.52 26.38
CA SER A 80 37.34 4.02 27.07
C SER A 80 36.09 3.13 26.98
N GLY A 81 36.21 1.87 26.52
CA GLY A 81 35.06 0.96 26.39
C GLY A 81 35.46 -0.52 26.42
N PHE A 82 34.58 -1.38 25.90
CA PHE A 82 34.77 -2.83 25.83
C PHE A 82 34.52 -3.35 24.42
N VAL A 83 35.11 -4.49 24.09
CA VAL A 83 34.83 -5.27 22.90
C VAL A 83 34.27 -6.62 23.32
N LEU A 84 33.15 -7.02 22.73
CA LEU A 84 32.50 -8.30 22.94
C LEU A 84 32.48 -9.11 21.65
N LYS A 85 32.92 -10.36 21.73
CA LYS A 85 32.73 -11.39 20.69
C LYS A 85 31.65 -12.36 21.12
N ALA A 86 30.88 -12.87 20.16
CA ALA A 86 29.87 -13.88 20.42
C ALA A 86 30.51 -15.15 21.02
N GLY A 87 29.73 -15.93 21.77
CA GLY A 87 30.17 -17.22 22.27
C GLY A 87 30.45 -18.20 21.13
N GLU A 88 31.48 -19.03 21.28
CA GLU A 88 31.93 -19.98 20.25
C GLU A 88 30.96 -21.15 20.07
N THR A 89 30.10 -21.40 21.05
CA THR A 89 29.16 -22.52 21.09
C THR A 89 27.70 -22.10 20.92
N ASP A 90 27.31 -20.96 21.49
CA ASP A 90 25.95 -20.44 21.45
C ASP A 90 25.74 -19.39 20.34
N PHE A 91 26.82 -18.87 19.77
CA PHE A 91 26.83 -17.80 18.76
C PHE A 91 26.09 -16.53 19.21
N LYS A 92 26.00 -16.29 20.53
CA LYS A 92 25.29 -15.14 21.11
C LYS A 92 26.26 -14.11 21.66
N TRP A 93 25.94 -12.84 21.44
CA TRP A 93 26.46 -11.76 22.28
C TRP A 93 25.61 -11.65 23.52
N CYS A 94 26.23 -11.75 24.69
CA CYS A 94 25.53 -11.53 25.93
C CYS A 94 26.47 -10.88 26.95
N PHE A 95 26.02 -9.76 27.52
CA PHE A 95 26.70 -9.15 28.66
C PHE A 95 25.70 -8.70 29.71
N GLN A 96 26.14 -8.66 30.95
CA GLN A 96 25.42 -8.12 32.09
C GLN A 96 26.20 -6.92 32.64
N ALA A 97 25.48 -5.89 33.07
CA ALA A 97 26.08 -4.64 33.51
C ALA A 97 25.28 -3.94 34.61
N GLU A 98 25.96 -3.11 35.41
CA GLU A 98 25.34 -2.36 36.52
C GLU A 98 24.56 -1.12 36.02
N ASP A 99 25.11 -0.37 35.05
CA ASP A 99 24.43 0.82 34.54
C ASP A 99 23.24 0.47 33.65
N LYS A 100 22.36 1.44 33.46
CA LYS A 100 21.11 1.25 32.70
C LYS A 100 21.25 1.58 31.23
N ARG A 101 22.37 2.17 30.78
CA ARG A 101 22.49 2.70 29.41
C ARG A 101 23.89 2.46 28.85
N TYR A 102 23.96 1.69 27.77
CA TYR A 102 25.20 1.43 27.04
C TYR A 102 25.00 1.67 25.56
N GLN A 103 26.00 2.24 24.91
CA GLN A 103 26.05 2.35 23.46
C GLN A 103 26.79 1.16 22.87
N ILE A 104 26.18 0.56 21.87
CA ILE A 104 26.61 -0.64 21.17
C ILE A 104 26.93 -0.25 19.74
N LYS A 105 28.16 -0.52 19.28
CA LYS A 105 28.62 -0.21 17.91
C LYS A 105 29.28 -1.41 17.26
N PHE A 106 28.95 -1.66 16.00
CA PHE A 106 29.62 -2.68 15.20
C PHE A 106 29.47 -2.34 13.71
N LYS A 107 30.14 -3.12 12.85
CA LYS A 107 29.94 -3.05 11.40
C LYS A 107 29.06 -4.22 10.96
N ASP A 108 28.05 -3.94 10.15
CA ASP A 108 27.25 -4.99 9.51
C ASP A 108 28.04 -5.71 8.40
N SER A 109 27.41 -6.69 7.74
CA SER A 109 28.02 -7.45 6.64
C SER A 109 28.44 -6.60 5.44
N SER A 110 27.87 -5.40 5.28
CA SER A 110 28.25 -4.42 4.24
C SER A 110 29.38 -3.50 4.68
N GLY A 111 29.82 -3.58 5.94
CA GLY A 111 30.84 -2.72 6.51
C GLY A 111 30.31 -1.39 7.05
N LYS A 112 29.00 -1.15 7.03
CA LYS A 112 28.35 0.06 7.54
C LYS A 112 28.31 0.03 9.07
N GLU A 113 28.59 1.17 9.69
CA GLU A 113 28.50 1.29 11.15
C GLU A 113 27.03 1.25 11.61
N VAL A 114 26.79 0.38 12.59
CA VAL A 114 25.51 0.18 13.25
C VAL A 114 25.65 0.64 14.69
N VAL A 115 24.75 1.50 15.15
CA VAL A 115 24.77 2.10 16.49
C VAL A 115 23.41 1.93 17.16
N TYR A 116 23.42 1.39 18.38
CA TYR A 116 22.25 1.24 19.25
C TYR A 116 22.59 1.72 20.66
N ASN A 117 21.63 2.31 21.36
CA ASN A 117 21.71 2.54 22.79
C ASN A 117 20.88 1.45 23.48
N TRP A 118 21.53 0.46 24.09
CA TRP A 118 20.82 -0.48 24.94
C TRP A 118 20.43 0.19 26.25
N ILE A 119 19.16 0.04 26.61
CA ILE A 119 18.58 0.67 27.78
C ILE A 119 17.89 -0.40 28.61
N ALA A 120 18.34 -0.51 29.85
CA ALA A 120 17.76 -1.41 30.83
C ALA A 120 16.56 -0.72 31.49
N THR A 121 15.36 -1.01 30.99
CA THR A 121 14.10 -0.54 31.57
C THR A 121 13.30 -1.71 32.13
N PRO A 122 12.63 -1.51 33.28
CA PRO A 122 11.74 -2.50 33.87
C PRO A 122 10.56 -2.81 32.95
N GLU A 123 9.96 -3.98 33.14
CA GLU A 123 8.88 -4.52 32.33
C GLU A 123 7.61 -3.65 32.41
N ASN A 124 7.39 -2.79 31.42
CA ASN A 124 6.03 -2.38 31.05
C ASN A 124 5.55 -3.31 29.93
N PRO A 125 4.47 -4.08 30.09
CA PRO A 125 3.98 -4.96 29.05
C PRO A 125 3.28 -4.14 27.94
N GLY A 126 4.03 -3.81 26.89
CA GLY A 126 3.47 -3.56 25.56
C GLY A 126 3.30 -2.10 25.11
N ILE A 127 3.61 -1.09 25.94
CA ILE A 127 3.59 0.32 25.54
C ILE A 127 4.86 1.04 26.04
N TYR A 128 5.56 1.71 25.14
CA TYR A 128 6.86 2.32 25.39
C TYR A 128 6.93 3.72 24.83
N ASN A 129 7.41 4.69 25.61
CA ASN A 129 7.60 6.05 25.12
C ASN A 129 8.98 6.18 24.49
N VAL A 130 9.07 6.73 23.27
CA VAL A 130 10.35 6.92 22.56
C VAL A 130 11.34 7.79 23.35
N LYS A 131 10.85 8.71 24.20
CA LYS A 131 11.69 9.56 25.06
C LYS A 131 12.40 8.77 26.16
N ASP A 132 11.86 7.62 26.57
CA ASP A 132 12.55 6.71 27.51
C ASP A 132 13.82 6.13 26.88
N PHE A 133 13.90 6.14 25.54
CA PHE A 133 15.05 5.69 24.77
C PHE A 133 16.04 6.80 24.40
N GLY A 134 15.83 8.00 24.92
CA GLY A 134 16.70 9.15 24.72
C GLY A 134 16.35 10.02 23.51
N ALA A 135 15.18 9.83 22.89
CA ALA A 135 14.69 10.76 21.90
C ALA A 135 14.31 12.09 22.56
N VAL A 136 14.63 13.19 21.91
CA VAL A 136 14.39 14.56 22.38
C VAL A 136 13.12 15.12 21.75
N GLY A 137 12.97 15.02 20.42
CA GLY A 137 11.80 15.55 19.70
C GLY A 137 11.74 17.08 19.64
N ASP A 138 12.89 17.75 19.60
CA ASP A 138 13.02 19.22 19.54
C ASP A 138 13.09 19.78 18.10
N GLY A 139 13.06 18.91 17.09
CA GLY A 139 13.19 19.26 15.68
C GLY A 139 14.62 19.53 15.20
N ILE A 140 15.63 19.35 16.07
CA ILE A 140 17.05 19.63 15.81
C ILE A 140 17.91 18.38 16.08
N THR A 141 17.72 17.75 17.23
CA THR A 141 18.46 16.58 17.69
C THR A 141 18.13 15.36 16.82
N ASP A 142 19.17 14.63 16.40
CA ASP A 142 18.98 13.37 15.66
C ASP A 142 18.50 12.25 16.60
N ASP A 143 17.23 11.91 16.49
CA ASP A 143 16.54 10.90 17.29
C ASP A 143 16.67 9.48 16.71
N THR A 144 17.39 9.30 15.61
CA THR A 144 17.46 8.03 14.88
C THR A 144 17.91 6.87 15.78
N VAL A 145 18.97 7.07 16.57
CA VAL A 145 19.52 6.00 17.43
C VAL A 145 18.53 5.65 18.54
N ALA A 146 17.85 6.63 19.13
CA ALA A 146 16.85 6.40 20.17
C ALA A 146 15.67 5.58 19.62
N ILE A 147 15.15 5.94 18.44
CA ILE A 147 14.02 5.22 17.83
C ILE A 147 14.42 3.78 17.45
N LYS A 148 15.59 3.58 16.84
CA LYS A 148 16.13 2.23 16.54
C LYS A 148 16.23 1.39 17.80
N SER A 149 16.74 1.97 18.88
CA SER A 149 16.91 1.30 20.17
C SER A 149 15.58 0.89 20.80
N ALA A 150 14.58 1.77 20.72
CA ALA A 150 13.23 1.47 21.18
C ALA A 150 12.62 0.28 20.43
N LEU A 151 12.71 0.27 19.09
CA LEU A 151 12.17 -0.82 18.28
C LEU A 151 12.88 -2.16 18.53
N ALA A 152 14.19 -2.13 18.71
CA ALA A 152 14.95 -3.32 19.02
C ALA A 152 14.54 -3.90 20.38
N PHE A 153 14.32 -3.04 21.38
CA PHE A 153 13.81 -3.42 22.70
C PHE A 153 12.37 -3.97 22.66
N ILE A 154 11.51 -3.45 21.78
CA ILE A 154 10.14 -3.93 21.60
C ILE A 154 10.12 -5.30 20.89
N ALA A 155 10.96 -5.48 19.88
CA ALA A 155 11.04 -6.73 19.13
C ALA A 155 11.37 -7.92 20.04
N THR A 156 12.16 -7.71 21.09
CA THR A 156 12.56 -8.75 22.04
C THR A 156 11.45 -9.18 22.99
N ARG A 157 10.34 -8.43 23.01
CA ARG A 157 9.13 -8.71 23.78
C ARG A 157 7.95 -9.15 22.91
N ASN A 158 8.25 -9.64 21.71
CA ASN A 158 7.27 -10.09 20.73
C ASN A 158 6.31 -8.98 20.25
N GLY A 159 6.79 -7.74 20.20
CA GLY A 159 6.03 -6.60 19.70
C GLY A 159 5.51 -5.68 20.81
N GLY A 160 4.71 -4.70 20.41
CA GLY A 160 4.21 -3.65 21.30
C GLY A 160 4.07 -2.31 20.60
N THR A 161 3.68 -1.30 21.37
CA THR A 161 3.44 0.06 20.88
C THR A 161 4.61 0.97 21.25
N LEU A 162 5.23 1.60 20.24
CA LEU A 162 6.14 2.72 20.42
C LEU A 162 5.36 4.03 20.31
N GLN A 163 5.20 4.73 21.42
CA GLN A 163 4.54 6.02 21.50
C GLN A 163 5.50 7.17 21.21
N PHE A 164 5.05 8.04 20.32
CA PHE A 164 5.63 9.34 20.01
C PHE A 164 4.73 10.41 20.68
N PRO A 165 5.14 10.96 21.83
CA PRO A 165 4.43 12.08 22.44
C PRO A 165 4.60 13.34 21.57
N GLU A 166 4.08 14.48 22.04
CA GLU A 166 4.31 15.75 21.35
C GLU A 166 5.82 16.00 21.13
N GLY A 167 6.17 16.30 19.88
CA GLY A 167 7.54 16.47 19.43
C GLY A 167 7.75 16.37 17.92
N ASP A 168 8.89 16.89 17.48
CA ASP A 168 9.40 16.88 16.11
C ASP A 168 10.69 16.02 16.09
N PHE A 169 10.55 14.74 15.81
CA PHE A 169 11.64 13.76 15.95
C PHE A 169 12.44 13.66 14.65
N VAL A 170 13.71 14.09 14.67
CA VAL A 170 14.53 14.11 13.45
C VAL A 170 15.15 12.75 13.21
N VAL A 171 15.05 12.26 11.99
CA VAL A 171 15.75 11.05 11.54
C VAL A 171 16.64 11.37 10.35
N THR A 172 17.87 10.83 10.35
CA THR A 172 18.89 11.06 9.31
C THR A 172 19.23 9.80 8.52
N SER A 173 18.74 8.64 8.97
CA SER A 173 18.89 7.37 8.26
C SER A 173 17.68 6.47 8.48
N PRO A 174 17.44 5.49 7.58
CA PRO A 174 16.28 4.64 7.68
C PRO A 174 16.22 3.81 8.97
N ILE A 175 14.99 3.59 9.43
CA ILE A 175 14.63 2.81 10.61
C ILE A 175 13.88 1.55 10.16
N VAL A 176 14.48 0.39 10.43
CA VAL A 176 13.87 -0.91 10.09
C VAL A 176 12.78 -1.24 11.11
N LEU A 177 11.57 -1.57 10.63
CA LEU A 177 10.46 -1.98 11.47
C LEU A 177 10.45 -3.52 11.65
N PRO A 178 10.45 -4.03 12.88
CA PRO A 178 10.29 -5.47 13.15
C PRO A 178 8.82 -5.86 13.18
N SER A 179 8.52 -7.16 13.16
CA SER A 179 7.14 -7.66 13.26
C SER A 179 6.46 -7.30 14.59
N GLY A 180 5.14 -7.12 14.56
CA GLY A 180 4.31 -6.95 15.74
C GLY A 180 4.38 -5.56 16.40
N VAL A 181 4.94 -4.56 15.72
CA VAL A 181 5.05 -3.20 16.27
C VAL A 181 3.91 -2.29 15.84
N THR A 182 3.51 -1.42 16.75
CA THR A 182 2.64 -0.27 16.48
C THR A 182 3.44 1.00 16.72
N ILE A 183 3.61 1.83 15.69
CA ILE A 183 4.10 3.20 15.82
C ILE A 183 2.88 4.10 16.05
N GLN A 184 2.85 4.84 17.15
CA GLN A 184 1.68 5.64 17.52
C GLN A 184 2.10 7.05 17.94
N GLY A 185 1.62 8.06 17.23
CA GLY A 185 1.70 9.46 17.67
C GLY A 185 0.50 9.89 18.52
N VAL A 186 0.45 11.17 18.85
CA VAL A 186 -0.68 11.83 19.54
C VAL A 186 -1.51 12.74 18.62
N GLY A 187 -1.31 12.66 17.30
CA GLY A 187 -2.06 13.43 16.32
C GLY A 187 -1.39 13.45 14.94
N SER A 188 -2.21 13.49 13.90
CA SER A 188 -1.76 13.40 12.49
C SER A 188 -2.22 14.53 11.59
N LEU A 189 -2.75 15.62 12.16
CA LEU A 189 -3.02 16.83 11.39
C LEU A 189 -1.69 17.35 10.84
N GLY A 190 -1.54 17.29 9.52
CA GLY A 190 -0.29 17.61 8.84
C GLY A 190 0.18 19.04 9.10
N THR A 191 1.50 19.21 9.12
CA THR A 191 2.16 20.51 9.17
C THR A 191 1.63 21.39 8.03
N GLY A 192 1.21 22.61 8.37
CA GLY A 192 0.63 23.55 7.39
C GLY A 192 -0.87 23.38 7.13
N SER A 193 -1.57 22.54 7.90
CA SER A 193 -3.03 22.51 7.87
C SER A 193 -3.60 23.86 8.37
N PRO A 194 -4.52 24.51 7.64
CA PRO A 194 -5.09 25.79 8.03
C PRO A 194 -6.15 25.58 9.12
N THR A 195 -5.70 25.28 10.35
CA THR A 195 -6.59 25.19 11.52
C THR A 195 -6.89 26.58 12.09
N ASN A 196 -6.04 27.56 11.79
CA ASN A 196 -6.19 28.99 12.09
C ASN A 196 -5.22 29.81 11.20
N ASN A 197 -5.09 31.11 11.45
CA ASN A 197 -4.17 32.00 10.71
C ASN A 197 -2.68 31.76 11.02
N VAL A 198 -2.33 30.71 11.78
CA VAL A 198 -0.97 30.34 12.16
C VAL A 198 -0.64 28.96 11.60
N VAL A 199 0.44 28.88 10.82
CA VAL A 199 1.00 27.60 10.38
C VAL A 199 1.55 26.87 11.60
N GLN A 200 0.95 25.73 11.95
CA GLN A 200 1.41 24.87 13.05
C GLN A 200 2.07 23.59 12.51
N LYS A 201 3.03 23.07 13.28
CA LYS A 201 3.56 21.71 13.09
C LYS A 201 2.53 20.71 13.60
N ALA A 202 2.54 19.49 13.05
CA ALA A 202 1.80 18.39 13.67
C ALA A 202 2.27 18.18 15.12
N ALA A 203 1.35 17.78 16.01
CA ALA A 203 1.66 17.52 17.42
C ALA A 203 2.74 16.44 17.58
N SER A 204 2.62 15.35 16.82
CA SER A 204 3.63 14.29 16.77
C SER A 204 4.10 14.10 15.34
N ARG A 205 5.39 14.33 15.09
CA ARG A 205 5.97 14.26 13.76
C ARG A 205 7.32 13.55 13.76
N ILE A 206 7.54 12.68 12.77
CA ILE A 206 8.88 12.19 12.43
C ILE A 206 9.34 12.88 11.16
N LYS A 207 10.48 13.57 11.24
CA LYS A 207 11.04 14.40 10.18
C LYS A 207 12.30 13.78 9.59
N LEU A 208 12.26 13.42 8.31
CA LEU A 208 13.42 12.98 7.56
C LEU A 208 14.27 14.19 7.14
N LYS A 209 15.53 14.18 7.58
CA LYS A 209 16.57 15.14 7.18
C LYS A 209 17.54 14.46 6.21
N GLY A 210 17.55 14.91 4.95
CA GLY A 210 18.40 14.39 3.88
C GLY A 210 17.65 14.14 2.57
N THR A 211 18.32 13.49 1.63
CA THR A 211 17.78 13.06 0.32
C THR A 211 18.06 11.58 0.09
N ASN A 212 17.42 10.96 -0.89
CA ASN A 212 17.65 9.56 -1.28
C ASN A 212 17.63 8.57 -0.10
N SER A 213 16.61 8.69 0.75
CA SER A 213 16.48 7.95 2.00
C SER A 213 15.01 7.77 2.37
N SER A 214 14.74 6.88 3.32
CA SER A 214 13.40 6.62 3.86
C SER A 214 13.35 6.87 5.37
N ILE A 215 12.16 7.15 5.92
CA ILE A 215 11.96 7.12 7.38
C ILE A 215 11.93 5.67 7.83
N PHE A 216 10.91 4.92 7.37
CA PHE A 216 10.72 3.54 7.74
C PHE A 216 11.04 2.60 6.60
N ARG A 217 11.70 1.48 6.95
CA ARG A 217 11.94 0.36 6.05
C ARG A 217 11.28 -0.90 6.57
N ILE A 218 10.57 -1.59 5.69
CA ILE A 218 9.96 -2.90 5.95
C ILE A 218 10.61 -3.90 5.00
N GLY A 219 11.24 -4.91 5.58
CA GLY A 219 11.88 -5.99 4.85
C GLY A 219 11.05 -7.27 4.85
N GLU A 220 11.64 -8.33 4.30
CA GLU A 220 11.04 -9.66 4.27
C GLU A 220 10.79 -10.26 5.66
N CYS A 221 9.83 -11.19 5.73
CA CYS A 221 9.39 -11.86 6.96
C CYS A 221 8.85 -10.90 8.03
N THR A 222 8.46 -9.69 7.64
CA THR A 222 7.89 -8.71 8.55
C THR A 222 6.38 -8.83 8.51
N GLU A 223 5.75 -8.90 9.68
CA GLU A 223 4.29 -9.04 9.78
C GLU A 223 3.69 -8.18 10.88
N ARG A 224 2.41 -7.84 10.75
CA ARG A 224 1.62 -7.16 11.78
C ARG A 224 2.22 -5.82 12.21
N VAL A 225 2.55 -4.97 11.23
CA VAL A 225 3.08 -3.62 11.48
C VAL A 225 1.95 -2.61 11.35
N GLN A 226 1.83 -1.74 12.35
CA GLN A 226 0.86 -0.65 12.36
C GLN A 226 1.54 0.69 12.54
N ILE A 227 1.06 1.71 11.83
CA ILE A 227 1.48 3.11 12.05
C ILE A 227 0.21 3.96 12.12
N ARG A 228 0.08 4.75 13.17
CA ARG A 228 -1.12 5.56 13.37
C ARG A 228 -0.88 6.89 14.08
N ASP A 229 -1.80 7.82 13.84
CA ASP A 229 -1.94 9.05 14.60
C ASP A 229 -0.66 9.91 14.61
N ILE A 230 0.06 9.95 13.49
CA ILE A 230 1.35 10.65 13.36
C ILE A 230 1.53 11.30 11.98
N GLU A 231 2.31 12.38 11.92
CA GLU A 231 2.84 12.91 10.65
C GLU A 231 4.23 12.34 10.35
N LEU A 232 4.41 11.87 9.12
CA LEU A 232 5.70 11.65 8.48
C LEU A 232 5.96 12.80 7.52
N TYR A 233 7.12 13.43 7.65
CA TYR A 233 7.48 14.62 6.87
C TYR A 233 8.92 14.53 6.37
N ALA A 234 9.20 14.97 5.15
CA ALA A 234 10.56 15.14 4.65
C ALA A 234 10.92 16.62 4.46
N GLU A 235 12.13 17.00 4.86
CA GLU A 235 12.67 18.35 4.59
C GLU A 235 12.96 18.58 3.09
N SER A 236 13.22 17.50 2.35
CA SER A 236 13.42 17.50 0.91
C SER A 236 12.59 16.41 0.25
N SER A 237 12.10 16.67 -0.95
CA SER A 237 11.39 15.69 -1.78
C SER A 237 12.30 14.98 -2.80
N ASP A 238 13.62 15.16 -2.72
CA ASP A 238 14.57 14.50 -3.62
C ASP A 238 14.78 13.03 -3.20
N LYS A 239 14.10 12.12 -3.90
CA LYS A 239 14.15 10.66 -3.69
C LYS A 239 13.91 10.22 -2.24
N THR A 240 13.15 11.02 -1.48
CA THR A 240 12.79 10.71 -0.10
C THR A 240 11.51 9.89 -0.03
N ILE A 241 11.44 8.95 0.92
CA ILE A 241 10.31 8.04 1.07
C ILE A 241 9.79 8.05 2.51
N GLY A 242 8.48 8.07 2.72
CA GLY A 242 7.90 7.91 4.06
C GLY A 242 8.09 6.48 4.56
N ILE A 243 7.48 5.52 3.86
CA ILE A 243 7.61 4.09 4.14
C ILE A 243 8.11 3.38 2.88
N GLU A 244 9.24 2.71 2.99
CA GLU A 244 9.81 1.89 1.93
C GLU A 244 9.71 0.41 2.30
N ALA A 245 9.02 -0.38 1.49
CA ALA A 245 8.92 -1.82 1.63
C ALA A 245 9.71 -2.50 0.50
N VAL A 246 10.61 -3.41 0.84
CA VAL A 246 11.51 -4.06 -0.12
C VAL A 246 11.72 -5.54 0.21
N GLY A 247 11.68 -6.40 -0.81
CA GLY A 247 11.94 -7.82 -0.65
C GLY A 247 12.08 -8.59 -1.96
N ALA A 248 12.44 -9.88 -1.89
CA ALA A 248 12.76 -10.73 -3.02
C ALA A 248 12.05 -12.09 -3.00
N TYR A 249 12.29 -12.91 -1.97
CA TYR A 249 11.97 -14.33 -1.92
C TYR A 249 10.74 -14.67 -1.06
N ASN A 250 10.64 -14.09 0.14
CA ASN A 250 9.60 -14.45 1.10
C ASN A 250 8.33 -13.60 0.89
N SER A 251 7.41 -13.61 1.85
CA SER A 251 6.30 -12.67 1.91
C SER A 251 6.40 -11.79 3.16
N SER A 252 5.61 -10.74 3.18
CA SER A 252 5.42 -9.88 4.35
C SER A 252 3.98 -9.40 4.31
N GLN A 253 3.30 -9.46 5.46
CA GLN A 253 1.84 -9.41 5.49
C GLN A 253 1.28 -8.63 6.69
N ASP A 254 0.07 -8.13 6.53
CA ASP A 254 -0.72 -7.45 7.57
C ASP A 254 -0.10 -6.10 7.98
N PHE A 255 -0.30 -5.11 7.11
CA PHE A 255 0.15 -3.73 7.30
C PHE A 255 -1.05 -2.82 7.44
N PHE A 256 -1.06 -2.01 8.50
CA PHE A 256 -2.14 -1.06 8.74
C PHE A 256 -1.60 0.34 8.99
N PHE A 257 -1.90 1.25 8.08
CA PHE A 257 -1.59 2.67 8.20
C PHE A 257 -2.90 3.41 8.42
N GLU A 258 -3.08 4.01 9.60
CA GLU A 258 -4.34 4.59 10.01
C GLU A 258 -4.16 6.04 10.51
N ARG A 259 -4.82 7.01 9.87
CA ARG A 259 -4.65 8.44 10.23
C ARG A 259 -3.18 8.84 10.25
N VAL A 260 -2.44 8.52 9.18
CA VAL A 260 -1.05 8.93 8.98
C VAL A 260 -1.01 10.02 7.91
N THR A 261 -0.25 11.09 8.15
CA THR A 261 0.02 12.10 7.12
C THR A 261 1.40 11.87 6.52
N PHE A 262 1.50 11.75 5.20
CA PHE A 262 2.74 11.66 4.42
C PHE A 262 2.95 12.97 3.68
N ASN A 263 3.89 13.79 4.14
CA ASN A 263 4.04 15.17 3.69
C ASN A 263 5.41 15.45 3.05
N ASN A 264 5.40 16.01 1.84
CA ASN A 264 6.57 16.52 1.11
C ASN A 264 7.62 15.46 0.70
N PHE A 265 7.23 14.20 0.54
CA PHE A 265 8.15 13.16 0.07
C PHE A 265 8.31 13.16 -1.46
N PHE A 266 9.33 12.46 -1.97
CA PHE A 266 9.26 11.94 -3.34
C PHE A 266 8.09 10.96 -3.44
N ARG A 267 8.06 9.97 -2.55
CA ARG A 267 6.97 8.99 -2.42
C ARG A 267 6.51 8.83 -0.98
N GLY A 268 5.21 8.84 -0.75
CA GLY A 268 4.67 8.58 0.60
C GLY A 268 4.93 7.14 1.05
N ILE A 269 4.37 6.18 0.30
CA ILE A 269 4.60 4.75 0.47
C ILE A 269 5.20 4.21 -0.83
N TYR A 270 6.32 3.49 -0.73
CA TYR A 270 6.95 2.83 -1.86
C TYR A 270 7.16 1.34 -1.57
N VAL A 271 6.50 0.48 -2.33
CA VAL A 271 6.70 -0.98 -2.28
C VAL A 271 7.46 -1.41 -3.52
N ARG A 272 8.54 -2.20 -3.37
CA ARG A 272 9.29 -2.72 -4.51
C ARG A 272 9.77 -4.16 -4.31
N GLY A 273 9.46 -5.00 -5.28
CA GLY A 273 10.07 -6.31 -5.45
C GLY A 273 11.44 -6.19 -6.10
N LEU A 274 12.39 -6.97 -5.60
CA LEU A 274 13.77 -7.01 -6.07
C LEU A 274 13.90 -7.84 -7.37
N PRO A 275 14.87 -7.52 -8.25
CA PRO A 275 14.95 -8.10 -9.59
C PRO A 275 15.37 -9.58 -9.63
N GLN A 276 16.08 -10.08 -8.63
CA GLN A 276 16.57 -11.47 -8.60
C GLN A 276 15.47 -12.53 -8.59
N THR A 277 14.23 -12.16 -8.23
CA THR A 277 13.06 -13.05 -8.25
C THR A 277 11.99 -12.56 -9.23
N ASP A 278 12.36 -11.71 -10.20
CA ASP A 278 11.40 -11.02 -11.08
C ASP A 278 10.26 -10.35 -10.29
N LYS A 279 10.62 -9.73 -9.16
CA LYS A 279 9.69 -8.97 -8.30
C LYS A 279 8.56 -9.82 -7.72
N ALA A 280 8.77 -11.14 -7.59
CA ALA A 280 7.80 -12.08 -7.05
C ALA A 280 7.52 -11.93 -5.54
N TRP A 281 8.21 -11.01 -4.87
CA TRP A 281 7.98 -10.71 -3.45
C TRP A 281 6.54 -10.29 -3.19
N GLN A 282 5.87 -10.97 -2.27
CA GLN A 282 4.49 -10.71 -1.89
C GLN A 282 4.43 -9.80 -0.67
N PHE A 283 3.97 -8.57 -0.87
CA PHE A 283 3.68 -7.60 0.18
C PHE A 283 2.16 -7.40 0.23
N ASP A 284 1.50 -8.06 1.19
CA ASP A 284 0.06 -8.29 1.15
C ASP A 284 -0.68 -7.84 2.41
N TYR A 285 -2.01 -7.79 2.31
CA TYR A 285 -2.91 -7.31 3.36
C TYR A 285 -2.61 -5.88 3.80
N ILE A 286 -2.39 -5.00 2.82
CA ILE A 286 -2.04 -3.60 3.06
C ILE A 286 -3.34 -2.79 3.17
N LYS A 287 -3.51 -2.15 4.32
CA LYS A 287 -4.68 -1.32 4.63
C LYS A 287 -4.20 0.11 4.89
N VAL A 288 -4.65 1.04 4.06
CA VAL A 288 -4.41 2.48 4.21
C VAL A 288 -5.73 3.15 4.52
N LYS A 289 -5.91 3.64 5.75
CA LYS A 289 -7.19 4.13 6.24
C LYS A 289 -7.07 5.54 6.79
N ASN A 290 -7.91 6.45 6.30
CA ASN A 290 -7.99 7.83 6.77
C ASN A 290 -6.65 8.58 6.73
N CYS A 291 -5.76 8.19 5.81
CA CYS A 291 -4.43 8.79 5.66
C CYS A 291 -4.50 10.02 4.74
N ARG A 292 -3.49 10.89 4.87
CA ARG A 292 -3.33 12.08 4.03
C ARG A 292 -2.00 12.02 3.31
N PHE A 293 -1.99 12.27 2.01
CA PHE A 293 -0.79 12.34 1.19
C PHE A 293 -0.70 13.76 0.65
N ILE A 294 0.24 14.54 1.16
CA ILE A 294 0.30 15.98 0.95
C ILE A 294 1.62 16.34 0.26
N TYR A 295 1.54 16.97 -0.91
CA TYR A 295 2.70 17.46 -1.66
C TYR A 295 3.79 16.40 -1.96
N ASN A 296 3.40 15.14 -2.13
CA ASN A 296 4.32 14.11 -2.60
C ASN A 296 4.58 14.31 -4.10
N THR A 297 5.85 14.38 -4.49
CA THR A 297 6.25 14.93 -5.80
C THR A 297 6.29 13.91 -6.94
N ASP A 298 6.44 12.62 -6.64
CA ASP A 298 6.27 11.54 -7.61
C ASP A 298 4.94 10.84 -7.42
N ALA A 299 4.73 10.23 -6.24
CA ALA A 299 3.47 9.57 -5.92
C ALA A 299 3.13 9.57 -4.43
N GLY A 300 1.84 9.62 -4.08
CA GLY A 300 1.41 9.30 -2.71
C GLY A 300 1.72 7.83 -2.36
N ILE A 301 1.23 6.90 -3.18
CA ILE A 301 1.49 5.47 -3.08
C ILE A 301 2.10 4.98 -4.39
N TYR A 302 3.21 4.24 -4.32
CA TYR A 302 3.84 3.62 -5.47
C TYR A 302 4.10 2.14 -5.18
N SER A 303 3.48 1.24 -5.92
CA SER A 303 3.65 -0.21 -5.77
C SER A 303 4.30 -0.81 -7.00
N TYR A 304 5.48 -1.40 -6.83
CA TYR A 304 6.27 -2.08 -7.85
C TYR A 304 6.69 -3.48 -7.40
N ALA A 305 5.68 -4.28 -7.02
CA ALA A 305 5.83 -5.66 -6.59
C ALA A 305 4.68 -6.48 -7.18
N ARG A 306 4.95 -7.73 -7.57
CA ARG A 306 3.92 -8.62 -8.12
C ARG A 306 2.99 -9.10 -7.01
N ASN A 307 1.72 -9.23 -7.34
CA ASN A 307 0.70 -9.84 -6.48
C ASN A 307 0.54 -9.13 -5.13
N ALA A 308 0.69 -7.81 -5.07
CA ALA A 308 0.40 -7.03 -3.87
C ALA A 308 -1.06 -6.60 -3.83
N GLY A 309 -1.76 -6.91 -2.73
CA GLY A 309 -3.16 -6.53 -2.48
C GLY A 309 -3.32 -5.25 -1.65
N TRP A 310 -4.09 -4.29 -2.17
CA TRP A 310 -4.29 -2.99 -1.54
C TRP A 310 -5.75 -2.71 -1.18
N LYS A 311 -5.99 -2.26 0.06
CA LYS A 311 -7.22 -1.61 0.47
C LYS A 311 -6.94 -0.18 0.94
N ILE A 312 -7.54 0.80 0.28
CA ILE A 312 -7.37 2.22 0.54
C ILE A 312 -8.75 2.81 0.83
N GLU A 313 -8.93 3.41 2.02
CA GLU A 313 -10.23 3.83 2.52
C GLU A 313 -10.13 5.21 3.18
N GLY A 314 -11.04 6.14 2.87
CA GLY A 314 -11.13 7.42 3.57
C GLY A 314 -9.93 8.34 3.38
N CYS A 315 -9.10 8.13 2.35
CA CYS A 315 -7.82 8.83 2.20
C CYS A 315 -7.97 10.13 1.41
N VAL A 316 -7.07 11.09 1.67
CA VAL A 316 -7.03 12.38 0.95
C VAL A 316 -5.66 12.58 0.34
N PHE A 317 -5.61 12.80 -0.97
CA PHE A 317 -4.40 13.11 -1.72
C PHE A 317 -4.46 14.56 -2.19
N ILE A 318 -3.53 15.39 -1.71
CA ILE A 318 -3.34 16.77 -2.14
C ILE A 318 -2.03 16.82 -2.91
N ASN A 319 -2.14 16.82 -4.23
CA ASN A 319 -1.03 16.63 -5.15
C ASN A 319 -0.42 18.00 -5.55
N PRO A 320 0.92 18.10 -5.64
CA PRO A 320 1.56 19.29 -6.18
C PRO A 320 1.28 19.42 -7.69
N LYS A 321 1.67 20.55 -8.29
CA LYS A 321 1.60 20.72 -9.74
C LYS A 321 2.39 19.63 -10.45
N ARG A 322 1.77 18.91 -11.38
CA ARG A 322 2.47 18.01 -12.30
C ARG A 322 3.44 18.79 -13.19
N THR A 323 4.66 18.29 -13.31
CA THR A 323 5.67 18.75 -14.27
C THR A 323 6.27 17.55 -15.02
N GLU A 324 7.24 17.79 -15.90
CA GLU A 324 7.93 16.70 -16.59
C GLU A 324 8.70 15.79 -15.61
N SER A 325 9.35 16.39 -14.61
CA SER A 325 10.14 15.73 -13.57
C SER A 325 9.35 15.35 -12.32
N GLN A 326 8.16 15.91 -12.11
CA GLN A 326 7.28 15.62 -10.96
C GLN A 326 5.95 15.05 -11.46
N LYS A 327 5.76 13.74 -11.32
CA LYS A 327 4.53 13.08 -11.78
C LYS A 327 3.33 13.52 -10.95
N ALA A 328 3.52 13.73 -9.65
CA ALA A 328 2.49 14.17 -8.71
C ALA A 328 1.24 13.25 -8.73
N ASP A 329 1.44 11.95 -8.94
CA ASP A 329 0.36 10.98 -8.97
C ASP A 329 -0.14 10.71 -7.54
N SER A 330 -1.42 10.39 -7.34
CA SER A 330 -1.89 10.01 -6.01
C SER A 330 -1.50 8.57 -5.70
N MET A 331 -1.75 7.65 -6.63
CA MET A 331 -1.34 6.26 -6.49
C MET A 331 -1.01 5.60 -7.83
N THR A 332 0.07 4.82 -7.84
CA THR A 332 0.55 4.06 -9.00
C THR A 332 0.80 2.62 -8.62
N PHE A 333 0.21 1.69 -9.38
CA PHE A 333 0.30 0.25 -9.14
C PHE A 333 0.80 -0.49 -10.37
N TRP A 334 1.83 -1.29 -10.19
CA TRP A 334 2.31 -2.27 -11.14
C TRP A 334 2.04 -3.67 -10.59
N HIS A 335 1.58 -4.57 -11.45
CA HIS A 335 1.42 -5.99 -11.15
C HIS A 335 0.58 -6.29 -9.89
N ALA A 336 -0.31 -5.39 -9.48
CA ALA A 336 -1.04 -5.51 -8.22
C ALA A 336 -2.13 -6.59 -8.31
N GLY A 337 -2.14 -7.56 -7.39
CA GLY A 337 -3.13 -8.64 -7.43
C GLY A 337 -4.57 -8.12 -7.41
N PHE A 338 -4.86 -7.18 -6.51
CA PHE A 338 -6.10 -6.41 -6.48
C PHE A 338 -5.89 -5.04 -5.84
N VAL A 339 -6.77 -4.09 -6.17
CA VAL A 339 -6.81 -2.75 -5.58
C VAL A 339 -8.26 -2.37 -5.29
N LEU A 340 -8.59 -2.17 -4.01
CA LEU A 340 -9.87 -1.62 -3.57
C LEU A 340 -9.65 -0.20 -3.03
N ILE A 341 -10.34 0.77 -3.62
CA ILE A 341 -10.32 2.17 -3.21
C ILE A 341 -11.74 2.59 -2.84
N GLN A 342 -11.90 3.17 -1.66
CA GLN A 342 -13.20 3.57 -1.14
C GLN A 342 -13.11 4.95 -0.46
N ASP A 343 -14.12 5.79 -0.66
CA ASP A 343 -14.30 7.07 0.05
C ASP A 343 -13.04 7.94 0.01
N THR A 344 -12.35 7.97 -1.13
CA THR A 344 -11.02 8.58 -1.26
C THR A 344 -11.07 9.76 -2.23
N PHE A 345 -10.31 10.81 -1.92
CA PHE A 345 -10.25 12.04 -2.70
C PHE A 345 -8.86 12.27 -3.31
N GLY A 346 -8.80 12.62 -4.59
CA GLY A 346 -7.60 13.07 -5.28
C GLY A 346 -7.72 14.51 -5.80
N GLY A 347 -6.93 15.42 -5.24
CA GLY A 347 -6.99 16.84 -5.58
C GLY A 347 -5.67 17.41 -6.08
N GLY A 348 -5.73 18.25 -7.11
CA GLY A 348 -4.71 19.27 -7.39
C GLY A 348 -5.24 20.67 -7.06
N PHE A 349 -4.77 21.68 -7.80
CA PHE A 349 -5.27 23.05 -7.68
C PHE A 349 -5.75 23.56 -9.04
N PRO A 350 -6.73 24.49 -9.10
CA PRO A 350 -7.32 24.94 -10.37
C PRO A 350 -6.32 25.36 -11.46
N ASN A 351 -5.22 26.02 -11.09
CA ASN A 351 -4.14 26.46 -12.00
C ASN A 351 -2.85 25.64 -11.88
N ALA A 352 -2.90 24.53 -11.14
CA ALA A 352 -1.76 23.66 -10.85
C ALA A 352 -2.29 22.23 -10.66
N LYS A 353 -2.72 21.64 -11.78
CA LYS A 353 -3.27 20.28 -11.77
C LYS A 353 -2.28 19.28 -11.18
N GLY A 354 -2.80 18.35 -10.39
CA GLY A 354 -2.06 17.17 -9.93
C GLY A 354 -1.78 16.19 -11.07
N GLY A 355 -1.13 15.09 -10.75
CA GLY A 355 -0.84 14.00 -11.67
C GLY A 355 -2.07 13.17 -12.04
N ILE A 356 -1.88 11.86 -12.02
CA ILE A 356 -2.93 10.86 -12.16
C ILE A 356 -3.42 10.49 -10.76
N PHE A 357 -4.72 10.49 -10.52
CA PHE A 357 -5.25 10.01 -9.23
C PHE A 357 -4.99 8.51 -9.09
N ILE A 358 -5.50 7.67 -9.99
CA ILE A 358 -5.25 6.22 -9.95
C ILE A 358 -4.57 5.78 -11.25
N ASN A 359 -3.32 5.34 -11.15
CA ASN A 359 -2.54 4.86 -12.28
C ASN A 359 -2.30 3.35 -12.16
N ILE A 360 -2.99 2.57 -12.98
CA ILE A 360 -2.85 1.11 -13.05
C ILE A 360 -2.02 0.78 -14.27
N ILE A 361 -0.76 0.45 -14.04
CA ILE A 361 0.20 0.21 -15.11
C ILE A 361 -0.09 -1.12 -15.79
N ASP A 362 -0.39 -2.16 -15.01
CA ASP A 362 -0.83 -3.44 -15.53
C ASP A 362 -1.50 -4.34 -14.48
N ASN A 363 -2.21 -5.35 -14.98
CA ASN A 363 -2.64 -6.55 -14.27
C ASN A 363 -3.17 -6.31 -12.84
N SER A 364 -4.39 -5.78 -12.72
CA SER A 364 -5.05 -5.65 -11.42
C SER A 364 -6.57 -5.80 -11.51
N ASN A 365 -7.18 -6.45 -10.52
CA ASN A 365 -8.61 -6.33 -10.28
C ASN A 365 -8.85 -5.06 -9.45
N VAL A 366 -9.52 -4.08 -10.04
CA VAL A 366 -9.66 -2.73 -9.45
C VAL A 366 -11.13 -2.42 -9.20
N THR A 367 -11.43 -2.06 -7.97
CA THR A 367 -12.74 -1.54 -7.58
C THR A 367 -12.59 -0.19 -6.91
N VAL A 368 -13.35 0.80 -7.38
CA VAL A 368 -13.33 2.17 -6.85
C VAL A 368 -14.76 2.58 -6.47
N ILE A 369 -14.96 2.96 -5.22
CA ILE A 369 -16.28 3.22 -4.64
C ILE A 369 -16.30 4.59 -3.98
N GLY A 370 -17.33 5.40 -4.22
CA GLY A 370 -17.59 6.63 -3.45
C GLY A 370 -16.45 7.66 -3.48
N SER A 371 -15.58 7.59 -4.50
CA SER A 371 -14.35 8.37 -4.57
C SER A 371 -14.47 9.55 -5.53
N GLN A 372 -13.61 10.55 -5.35
CA GLN A 372 -13.74 11.82 -6.05
C GLN A 372 -12.40 12.36 -6.51
N THR A 373 -12.40 13.11 -7.61
CA THR A 373 -11.20 13.81 -8.08
C THR A 373 -11.50 15.22 -8.56
N GLU A 374 -10.60 16.14 -8.25
CA GLU A 374 -10.66 17.53 -8.70
C GLU A 374 -9.28 18.05 -9.11
N SER A 375 -9.22 18.79 -10.21
CA SER A 375 -7.97 19.41 -10.68
C SER A 375 -6.82 18.41 -10.85
N MET A 376 -7.12 17.22 -11.36
CA MET A 376 -6.12 16.21 -11.73
C MET A 376 -5.83 16.26 -13.23
N THR A 377 -4.69 15.72 -13.64
CA THR A 377 -4.44 15.49 -15.07
C THR A 377 -5.33 14.35 -15.58
N TYR A 378 -5.48 13.30 -14.77
CA TYR A 378 -6.40 12.19 -15.00
C TYR A 378 -6.98 11.70 -13.67
N SER A 379 -8.26 11.34 -13.65
CA SER A 379 -8.86 10.59 -12.53
C SER A 379 -8.37 9.15 -12.52
N PHE A 380 -8.19 8.55 -13.70
CA PHE A 380 -7.80 7.16 -13.82
C PHE A 380 -7.06 6.91 -15.13
N VAL A 381 -5.99 6.11 -15.08
CA VAL A 381 -5.30 5.60 -16.27
C VAL A 381 -5.09 4.10 -16.10
N TYR A 382 -5.43 3.34 -17.13
CA TYR A 382 -5.17 1.92 -17.21
C TYR A 382 -4.30 1.56 -18.41
N ASN A 383 -3.31 0.70 -18.14
CA ASN A 383 -2.35 0.10 -19.04
C ASN A 383 -1.21 1.02 -19.49
N GLU A 384 0.01 0.48 -19.52
CA GLU A 384 1.16 1.10 -20.20
C GLU A 384 1.21 0.61 -21.66
N PRO A 385 1.02 1.50 -22.66
CA PRO A 385 0.95 1.13 -24.08
C PRO A 385 2.14 0.33 -24.61
N ARG A 386 3.33 0.54 -24.04
CA ARG A 386 4.55 -0.19 -24.45
C ARG A 386 4.52 -1.67 -24.08
N PHE A 387 3.58 -2.09 -23.23
CA PHE A 387 3.38 -3.47 -22.82
C PHE A 387 1.98 -3.95 -23.22
N PRO A 388 1.65 -4.06 -24.53
CA PRO A 388 0.29 -4.28 -25.00
C PRO A 388 -0.32 -5.62 -24.58
N TYR A 389 0.51 -6.61 -24.20
CA TYR A 389 0.09 -7.92 -23.69
C TYR A 389 -0.06 -7.95 -22.16
N HIS A 390 0.37 -6.91 -21.45
CA HIS A 390 0.08 -6.78 -20.04
C HIS A 390 -1.42 -6.47 -19.88
N GLY A 391 -2.16 -7.37 -19.24
CA GLY A 391 -3.59 -7.19 -19.01
C GLY A 391 -4.54 -8.04 -19.85
N ASP A 392 -4.10 -9.06 -20.60
CA ASP A 392 -5.02 -10.03 -21.25
C ASP A 392 -5.65 -11.03 -20.25
N TYR A 393 -6.01 -10.53 -19.07
CA TYR A 393 -6.76 -11.24 -18.03
C TYR A 393 -8.16 -10.64 -17.91
N SER A 394 -9.15 -11.51 -17.72
CA SER A 394 -10.61 -11.29 -17.75
C SER A 394 -11.19 -10.47 -16.59
N TYR A 395 -10.39 -9.91 -15.67
CA TYR A 395 -10.91 -9.17 -14.53
C TYR A 395 -11.44 -7.78 -14.91
N PRO A 396 -12.66 -7.42 -14.48
CA PRO A 396 -13.22 -6.10 -14.75
C PRO A 396 -12.54 -5.01 -13.90
N ILE A 397 -12.56 -3.79 -14.41
CA ILE A 397 -12.42 -2.58 -13.58
C ILE A 397 -13.82 -2.11 -13.22
N THR A 398 -14.08 -1.88 -11.93
CA THR A 398 -15.42 -1.57 -11.42
C THR A 398 -15.45 -0.22 -10.71
N PHE A 399 -16.28 0.71 -11.20
CA PHE A 399 -16.52 2.01 -10.57
C PHE A 399 -17.95 2.09 -10.03
N ILE A 400 -18.13 2.45 -8.76
CA ILE A 400 -19.43 2.57 -8.10
C ILE A 400 -19.55 3.93 -7.39
N ASN A 401 -20.56 4.73 -7.73
CA ASN A 401 -20.90 5.98 -7.03
C ASN A 401 -19.75 6.99 -6.89
N ASN A 402 -18.85 7.06 -7.87
CA ASN A 402 -17.74 8.02 -7.88
C ASN A 402 -18.14 9.34 -8.52
N ILE A 403 -17.38 10.40 -8.24
CA ILE A 403 -17.49 11.70 -8.94
C ILE A 403 -16.13 12.02 -9.59
N PHE A 404 -16.01 11.77 -10.88
CA PHE A 404 -14.77 12.00 -11.63
C PHE A 404 -14.95 13.09 -12.68
N GLY A 405 -14.43 14.28 -12.35
CA GLY A 405 -14.44 15.45 -13.24
C GLY A 405 -13.26 15.50 -14.24
N ASP A 406 -12.18 14.76 -13.97
CA ASP A 406 -10.98 14.75 -14.81
C ASP A 406 -10.95 13.52 -15.74
N PRO A 407 -10.12 13.52 -16.81
CA PRO A 407 -10.10 12.43 -17.79
C PRO A 407 -9.81 11.04 -17.21
N ILE A 408 -10.41 10.03 -17.81
CA ILE A 408 -10.27 8.60 -17.56
C ILE A 408 -9.77 7.95 -18.84
N GLU A 409 -8.60 7.32 -18.79
CA GLU A 409 -7.95 6.76 -19.96
C GLU A 409 -7.78 5.23 -19.85
N PHE A 410 -8.31 4.50 -20.83
CA PHE A 410 -8.10 3.07 -20.97
C PHE A 410 -7.27 2.81 -22.23
N ARG A 411 -6.03 2.37 -22.06
CA ARG A 411 -5.05 2.18 -23.15
C ARG A 411 -4.89 0.72 -23.59
N GLY A 412 -5.95 -0.06 -23.48
CA GLY A 412 -5.93 -1.47 -23.86
C GLY A 412 -7.23 -2.19 -23.55
N ARG A 413 -7.30 -3.46 -23.95
CA ARG A 413 -8.47 -4.32 -23.77
C ARG A 413 -8.84 -4.47 -22.30
N ARG A 414 -10.10 -4.17 -21.97
CA ARG A 414 -10.62 -4.31 -20.61
C ARG A 414 -12.14 -4.36 -20.58
N THR A 415 -12.69 -5.13 -19.65
CA THR A 415 -14.09 -5.01 -19.24
C THR A 415 -14.19 -3.90 -18.20
N PHE A 416 -15.07 -2.94 -18.43
CA PHE A 416 -15.35 -1.84 -17.52
C PHE A 416 -16.79 -1.91 -17.05
N VAL A 417 -16.98 -1.98 -15.74
CA VAL A 417 -18.28 -1.98 -15.07
C VAL A 417 -18.43 -0.68 -14.30
N SER A 418 -19.52 0.04 -14.56
CA SER A 418 -19.73 1.39 -14.07
C SER A 418 -21.16 1.53 -13.57
N ILE A 419 -21.31 1.92 -12.30
CA ILE A 419 -22.59 1.94 -11.61
C ILE A 419 -22.76 3.24 -10.83
N GLY A 420 -23.76 4.06 -11.20
CA GLY A 420 -24.15 5.23 -10.42
C GLY A 420 -23.10 6.36 -10.31
N ASN A 421 -22.12 6.41 -11.20
CA ASN A 421 -21.06 7.42 -11.17
C ASN A 421 -21.50 8.74 -11.81
N LEU A 422 -20.86 9.84 -11.41
CA LEU A 422 -20.98 11.14 -12.07
C LEU A 422 -19.67 11.48 -12.79
N TYR A 423 -19.77 11.75 -14.08
CA TYR A 423 -18.66 12.13 -14.94
C TYR A 423 -18.79 13.55 -15.48
N GLY A 424 -17.65 14.22 -15.60
CA GLY A 424 -17.51 15.48 -16.33
C GLY A 424 -17.70 15.35 -17.85
N PRO A 425 -17.46 16.43 -18.61
CA PRO A 425 -17.58 16.40 -20.07
C PRO A 425 -16.32 15.80 -20.69
N ARG A 426 -16.46 15.01 -21.76
CA ARG A 426 -15.31 14.39 -22.48
C ARG A 426 -14.37 13.62 -21.56
N THR A 427 -14.92 12.94 -20.55
CA THR A 427 -14.15 12.25 -19.52
C THR A 427 -13.43 11.01 -20.05
N PHE A 428 -13.97 10.27 -21.00
CA PHE A 428 -13.39 8.99 -21.41
C PHE A 428 -12.49 9.09 -22.65
N ILE A 429 -11.31 8.50 -22.55
CA ILE A 429 -10.37 8.27 -23.66
C ILE A 429 -10.12 6.75 -23.68
N ALA A 430 -10.89 6.02 -24.47
CA ALA A 430 -10.90 4.56 -24.44
C ALA A 430 -10.28 3.94 -25.69
N ASP A 431 -9.58 2.83 -25.52
CA ASP A 431 -9.24 1.93 -26.62
C ASP A 431 -10.51 1.26 -27.19
N PRO A 432 -10.63 1.04 -28.53
CA PRO A 432 -11.80 0.40 -29.14
C PRO A 432 -12.13 -1.01 -28.62
N SER A 433 -11.15 -1.69 -28.00
CA SER A 433 -11.33 -3.02 -27.41
C SER A 433 -11.90 -3.00 -25.99
N VAL A 434 -12.14 -1.82 -25.40
CA VAL A 434 -12.83 -1.69 -24.11
C VAL A 434 -14.30 -2.09 -24.26
N ARG A 435 -14.83 -2.83 -23.27
CA ARG A 435 -16.21 -3.30 -23.20
C ARG A 435 -16.89 -2.74 -21.97
N VAL A 436 -17.91 -1.90 -22.16
CA VAL A 436 -18.53 -1.12 -21.08
C VAL A 436 -19.90 -1.66 -20.69
N TYR A 437 -20.11 -1.83 -19.39
CA TYR A 437 -21.40 -2.09 -18.75
C TYR A 437 -21.69 -0.95 -17.79
N SER A 438 -22.58 -0.04 -18.18
CA SER A 438 -22.92 1.19 -17.44
C SER A 438 -24.35 1.11 -16.92
N VAL A 439 -24.55 1.38 -15.63
CA VAL A 439 -25.87 1.33 -15.00
C VAL A 439 -26.07 2.57 -14.12
N GLY A 440 -26.90 3.50 -14.58
CA GLY A 440 -27.26 4.70 -13.81
C GLY A 440 -26.15 5.75 -13.70
N ASP A 441 -25.11 5.68 -14.53
CA ASP A 441 -24.09 6.73 -14.60
C ASP A 441 -24.66 8.01 -15.23
N ARG A 442 -24.11 9.15 -14.82
CA ARG A 442 -24.49 10.48 -15.30
C ARG A 442 -23.30 11.18 -15.94
N PHE A 443 -23.55 11.88 -17.05
CA PHE A 443 -22.54 12.67 -17.77
C PHE A 443 -23.03 14.10 -17.90
N CYS A 444 -22.39 15.05 -17.21
CA CYS A 444 -22.72 16.49 -17.30
C CYS A 444 -24.22 16.85 -17.31
N TYR A 445 -25.03 16.10 -16.54
CA TYR A 445 -26.49 16.00 -16.70
C TYR A 445 -27.27 17.31 -16.52
N ASP A 446 -26.86 18.18 -15.59
CA ASP A 446 -27.69 19.34 -15.23
C ASP A 446 -27.34 20.61 -16.05
N GLY A 447 -26.20 20.63 -16.75
CA GLY A 447 -25.60 21.88 -17.21
C GLY A 447 -25.17 22.82 -16.06
N ASN A 448 -25.82 22.77 -14.88
CA ASN A 448 -25.52 23.52 -13.67
C ASN A 448 -24.43 22.89 -12.80
N ILE A 449 -23.97 21.68 -13.14
CA ILE A 449 -22.79 21.08 -12.51
C ILE A 449 -21.57 21.91 -12.89
N LEU A 450 -20.77 22.29 -11.89
CA LEU A 450 -19.56 23.08 -12.07
C LEU A 450 -18.64 22.40 -13.11
N GLY A 451 -18.33 23.10 -14.21
CA GLY A 451 -17.56 22.57 -15.34
C GLY A 451 -18.38 22.01 -16.52
N CYS A 452 -19.70 21.88 -16.38
CA CYS A 452 -20.63 21.44 -17.44
C CYS A 452 -21.51 22.58 -18.00
N GLN A 453 -21.42 23.80 -17.45
CA GLN A 453 -22.16 24.97 -17.95
C GLN A 453 -21.70 25.36 -19.36
N GLY A 454 -22.61 25.34 -20.33
CA GLY A 454 -22.36 25.76 -21.71
C GLY A 454 -21.58 24.75 -22.57
N THR A 455 -21.25 23.57 -22.04
CA THR A 455 -20.67 22.48 -22.85
C THR A 455 -21.78 21.68 -23.50
N ALA A 456 -21.80 21.63 -24.84
CA ALA A 456 -22.65 20.68 -25.55
C ALA A 456 -22.36 19.26 -25.04
N GLN A 457 -23.40 18.48 -24.74
CA GLN A 457 -23.28 17.06 -24.38
C GLN A 457 -22.45 16.34 -25.45
N GLN A 458 -21.21 16.00 -25.13
CA GLN A 458 -20.27 15.38 -26.07
C GLN A 458 -19.76 14.06 -25.50
N ASN A 459 -20.33 13.00 -26.08
CA ASN A 459 -19.89 11.61 -26.16
C ASN A 459 -19.47 10.93 -24.83
N GLY A 460 -20.38 10.10 -24.30
CA GLY A 460 -20.05 9.08 -23.31
C GLY A 460 -19.16 7.99 -23.91
N PHE A 461 -18.22 7.47 -23.12
CA PHE A 461 -17.32 6.33 -23.41
C PHE A 461 -16.47 6.38 -24.71
N ASP A 462 -16.43 7.49 -25.44
CA ASP A 462 -15.65 7.73 -26.68
C ASP A 462 -15.62 6.53 -27.65
N LYS A 463 -14.48 5.83 -27.79
CA LYS A 463 -14.31 4.70 -28.74
C LYS A 463 -14.68 3.33 -28.17
N ALA A 464 -15.04 3.23 -26.88
CA ALA A 464 -15.34 1.94 -26.28
C ALA A 464 -16.59 1.30 -26.90
N THR A 465 -16.66 -0.03 -26.89
CA THR A 465 -17.91 -0.72 -27.22
C THR A 465 -18.79 -0.83 -25.97
N VAL A 466 -19.88 -0.09 -25.95
CA VAL A 466 -20.89 -0.16 -24.89
C VAL A 466 -21.75 -1.41 -25.09
N ILE A 467 -21.68 -2.35 -24.17
CA ILE A 467 -22.46 -3.59 -24.17
C ILE A 467 -23.82 -3.37 -23.52
N MET A 468 -23.85 -2.59 -22.45
CA MET A 468 -25.06 -2.22 -21.72
C MET A 468 -24.92 -0.79 -21.20
N MET A 469 -25.97 0.01 -21.37
CA MET A 469 -26.10 1.32 -20.73
C MET A 469 -27.57 1.57 -20.36
N THR A 470 -27.82 1.97 -19.11
CA THR A 470 -29.12 2.49 -18.68
C THR A 470 -28.99 3.99 -18.44
N ALA A 471 -29.58 4.82 -19.30
CA ALA A 471 -29.66 6.28 -19.16
C ALA A 471 -31.02 6.70 -18.57
N GLN A 472 -31.15 7.92 -18.04
CA GLN A 472 -32.46 8.51 -17.79
C GLN A 472 -33.02 9.14 -19.09
N PRO A 473 -34.35 9.19 -19.28
CA PRO A 473 -34.98 9.63 -20.54
C PRO A 473 -34.61 11.04 -21.03
N ASP A 474 -34.09 11.89 -20.13
CA ASP A 474 -33.86 13.32 -20.38
C ASP A 474 -32.36 13.65 -20.62
N ASP A 475 -31.50 12.64 -20.76
CA ASP A 475 -30.04 12.73 -21.05
C ASP A 475 -29.72 13.25 -22.48
N GLY A 476 -30.46 14.26 -22.94
CA GLY A 476 -30.50 14.67 -24.34
C GLY A 476 -31.07 13.57 -25.23
N SER A 477 -31.61 13.94 -26.38
CA SER A 477 -31.94 12.93 -27.38
C SER A 477 -30.64 12.30 -27.89
N VAL A 478 -30.15 11.24 -27.24
CA VAL A 478 -29.31 10.27 -27.93
C VAL A 478 -30.19 9.75 -29.07
N LYS A 479 -29.74 9.85 -30.32
CA LYS A 479 -30.41 9.15 -31.43
C LYS A 479 -30.24 7.65 -31.18
N GLY A 480 -31.17 7.07 -30.42
CA GLY A 480 -31.13 5.71 -29.90
C GLY A 480 -31.95 5.61 -28.61
N HIS A 481 -33.07 4.90 -28.67
CA HIS A 481 -34.06 4.82 -27.60
C HIS A 481 -33.60 3.96 -26.40
N SER A 482 -34.19 4.24 -25.21
CA SER A 482 -33.86 3.68 -23.89
C SER A 482 -33.86 2.14 -23.80
N THR A 483 -32.91 1.59 -23.05
CA THR A 483 -32.88 0.18 -22.61
C THR A 483 -33.43 0.03 -21.20
N PHE A 484 -34.47 -0.78 -21.02
CA PHE A 484 -34.85 -1.37 -19.73
C PHE A 484 -34.80 -2.90 -19.82
N PHE A 485 -34.37 -3.56 -18.74
CA PHE A 485 -34.27 -5.02 -18.64
C PHE A 485 -35.62 -5.61 -18.22
N GLY A 486 -36.40 -6.08 -19.20
CA GLY A 486 -37.64 -6.83 -19.00
C GLY A 486 -38.41 -6.95 -20.32
N THR A 487 -38.82 -8.18 -20.68
CA THR A 487 -39.62 -8.70 -21.83
C THR A 487 -39.48 -8.12 -23.25
N ASP A 488 -38.97 -6.90 -23.44
CA ASP A 488 -38.85 -6.20 -24.70
C ASP A 488 -37.37 -5.88 -24.99
N VAL A 489 -36.59 -6.93 -25.31
CA VAL A 489 -35.25 -6.75 -25.87
C VAL A 489 -35.38 -6.32 -27.33
N LYS A 490 -34.94 -5.10 -27.66
CA LYS A 490 -34.81 -4.64 -29.04
C LYS A 490 -33.34 -4.41 -29.38
N PHE A 491 -32.83 -5.20 -30.33
CA PHE A 491 -31.45 -5.12 -30.78
C PHE A 491 -31.24 -3.85 -31.63
N GLY A 492 -30.11 -3.16 -31.43
CA GLY A 492 -29.74 -1.93 -32.17
C GLY A 492 -29.47 -2.15 -33.67
N ALA A 493 -29.44 -3.42 -34.10
CA ALA A 493 -29.51 -3.88 -35.48
C ALA A 493 -30.36 -5.15 -35.51
N PRO A 494 -30.96 -5.55 -36.66
CA PRO A 494 -31.69 -6.81 -36.75
C PRO A 494 -30.81 -7.98 -36.31
N ILE A 495 -31.35 -8.89 -35.50
CA ILE A 495 -30.66 -10.13 -35.14
C ILE A 495 -30.35 -10.87 -36.44
N GLN A 496 -29.07 -11.01 -36.75
CA GLN A 496 -28.63 -11.81 -37.89
C GLN A 496 -28.74 -13.28 -37.50
N THR A 497 -29.76 -13.95 -38.00
CA THR A 497 -29.85 -15.41 -37.92
C THR A 497 -29.36 -16.00 -39.25
N PRO A 498 -28.75 -17.20 -39.26
CA PRO A 498 -28.45 -17.89 -40.49
C PRO A 498 -29.70 -17.98 -41.37
N SER A 499 -29.56 -17.61 -42.64
CA SER A 499 -30.66 -17.48 -43.59
C SER A 499 -30.65 -18.64 -44.57
N PHE A 500 -31.80 -19.28 -44.76
CA PHE A 500 -31.96 -20.42 -45.66
C PHE A 500 -33.25 -20.30 -46.46
N LYS A 501 -33.29 -20.87 -47.66
CA LYS A 501 -34.57 -21.19 -48.30
C LYS A 501 -35.17 -22.45 -47.67
N GLN A 502 -36.48 -22.63 -47.77
CA GLN A 502 -37.24 -23.73 -47.17
C GLN A 502 -36.64 -25.10 -47.54
N GLU A 503 -36.26 -25.28 -48.80
CA GLU A 503 -35.64 -26.50 -49.32
C GLU A 503 -34.24 -26.79 -48.73
N ASN A 504 -33.59 -25.78 -48.15
CA ASN A 504 -32.24 -25.82 -47.60
C ASN A 504 -32.22 -25.70 -46.06
N LEU A 505 -33.38 -25.76 -45.41
CA LEU A 505 -33.43 -25.70 -43.96
C LEU A 505 -32.64 -26.89 -43.35
N PRO A 506 -31.68 -26.64 -42.45
CA PRO A 506 -30.79 -27.68 -41.98
C PRO A 506 -31.54 -28.70 -41.12
N LYS A 507 -31.28 -30.00 -41.36
CA LYS A 507 -31.82 -31.10 -40.56
C LYS A 507 -31.03 -31.28 -39.25
N ASP A 508 -31.61 -32.02 -38.31
CA ASP A 508 -30.94 -32.49 -37.09
C ASP A 508 -30.38 -31.38 -36.17
N LYS A 509 -31.08 -30.26 -36.10
CA LYS A 509 -30.78 -29.22 -35.10
C LYS A 509 -31.53 -29.48 -33.78
N PRO A 510 -30.94 -29.14 -32.63
CA PRO A 510 -31.64 -29.20 -31.35
C PRO A 510 -32.90 -28.32 -31.35
N ASN A 511 -33.96 -28.74 -30.64
CA ASN A 511 -35.14 -27.90 -30.41
C ASN A 511 -34.73 -26.54 -29.80
N GLY A 512 -35.36 -25.46 -30.26
CA GLY A 512 -34.99 -24.08 -29.89
C GLY A 512 -33.94 -23.44 -30.80
N SER A 513 -33.38 -24.16 -31.76
CA SER A 513 -32.52 -23.56 -32.81
C SER A 513 -33.31 -22.54 -33.64
N LEU A 514 -32.70 -21.40 -33.98
CA LEU A 514 -33.31 -20.28 -34.70
C LEU A 514 -32.60 -20.00 -36.03
N VAL A 515 -33.37 -19.82 -37.10
CA VAL A 515 -32.91 -19.39 -38.44
C VAL A 515 -33.93 -18.42 -39.04
N TYR A 516 -33.56 -17.73 -40.12
CA TYR A 516 -34.53 -17.03 -40.96
C TYR A 516 -34.78 -17.85 -42.23
N CYS A 517 -36.04 -18.21 -42.50
CA CYS A 517 -36.40 -18.84 -43.76
C CYS A 517 -36.81 -17.77 -44.77
N GLU A 518 -36.06 -17.61 -45.86
CA GLU A 518 -36.19 -16.50 -46.82
C GLU A 518 -37.48 -16.52 -47.64
N ASN A 519 -37.98 -17.71 -47.95
CA ASN A 519 -39.12 -17.95 -48.83
C ASN A 519 -40.25 -18.73 -48.15
N CYS A 520 -40.23 -18.84 -46.82
CA CYS A 520 -41.27 -19.55 -46.09
C CYS A 520 -42.52 -18.72 -45.84
N LYS A 521 -43.66 -19.39 -45.74
CA LYS A 521 -44.92 -18.83 -45.22
C LYS A 521 -44.86 -18.74 -43.69
N ARG A 522 -45.34 -17.61 -43.15
CA ARG A 522 -45.53 -17.43 -41.71
C ARG A 522 -46.60 -18.38 -41.17
N ASN A 523 -46.51 -18.72 -39.89
CA ASN A 523 -47.44 -19.60 -39.19
C ASN A 523 -47.60 -20.99 -39.82
N THR A 524 -46.49 -21.64 -40.20
CA THR A 524 -46.51 -23.00 -40.76
C THR A 524 -45.61 -23.96 -39.97
N THR A 525 -46.09 -25.17 -39.71
CA THR A 525 -45.32 -26.26 -39.08
C THR A 525 -45.68 -27.58 -39.76
N PRO A 526 -44.74 -28.24 -40.48
CA PRO A 526 -43.40 -27.76 -40.80
C PRO A 526 -43.43 -26.50 -41.68
N CYS A 527 -42.33 -25.75 -41.73
CA CYS A 527 -42.15 -24.60 -42.61
C CYS A 527 -42.48 -24.94 -44.08
N GLU A 528 -43.40 -24.19 -44.69
CA GLU A 528 -43.76 -24.32 -46.11
C GLU A 528 -43.16 -23.20 -46.96
N SER A 529 -42.79 -23.49 -48.21
CA SER A 529 -42.29 -22.49 -49.17
C SER A 529 -43.43 -21.66 -49.80
N GLY A 530 -43.09 -20.59 -50.51
CA GLY A 530 -44.03 -19.72 -51.22
C GLY A 530 -44.54 -18.51 -50.41
N GLY A 531 -43.82 -18.12 -49.36
CA GLY A 531 -44.08 -16.89 -48.60
C GLY A 531 -42.98 -15.84 -48.78
N SER A 532 -43.11 -14.72 -48.09
CA SER A 532 -42.15 -13.59 -48.09
C SER A 532 -41.04 -13.71 -47.04
N GLY A 533 -40.98 -14.85 -46.36
CA GLY A 533 -39.99 -15.16 -45.35
C GLY A 533 -40.52 -15.06 -43.92
N ALA A 534 -39.98 -15.90 -43.05
CA ALA A 534 -40.40 -16.05 -41.66
C ALA A 534 -39.21 -16.47 -40.77
N PRO A 535 -39.11 -15.94 -39.53
CA PRO A 535 -38.29 -16.58 -38.51
C PRO A 535 -38.74 -18.02 -38.31
N ALA A 536 -37.80 -18.97 -38.26
CA ALA A 536 -38.10 -20.37 -38.04
C ALA A 536 -37.40 -20.88 -36.78
N MET A 537 -38.13 -21.63 -35.97
CA MET A 537 -37.62 -22.29 -34.77
C MET A 537 -37.76 -23.80 -34.91
N MET A 538 -36.73 -24.56 -34.52
CA MET A 538 -36.84 -26.02 -34.44
C MET A 538 -37.74 -26.39 -33.24
N VAL A 539 -38.88 -27.03 -33.50
CA VAL A 539 -39.83 -27.49 -32.49
C VAL A 539 -40.18 -28.95 -32.76
N ALA A 540 -39.99 -29.81 -31.76
CA ALA A 540 -40.25 -31.25 -31.86
C ALA A 540 -39.60 -31.92 -33.11
N GLY A 541 -38.37 -31.50 -33.47
CA GLY A 541 -37.63 -32.05 -34.61
C GLY A 541 -38.08 -31.56 -35.99
N GLN A 542 -38.93 -30.54 -36.07
CA GLN A 542 -39.34 -29.90 -37.32
C GLN A 542 -39.21 -28.37 -37.24
N TRP A 543 -38.94 -27.72 -38.37
CA TRP A 543 -38.92 -26.26 -38.43
C TRP A 543 -40.34 -25.71 -38.38
N SER A 544 -40.64 -24.87 -37.40
CA SER A 544 -41.87 -24.09 -37.26
C SER A 544 -41.60 -22.65 -37.65
N CYS A 545 -42.25 -22.17 -38.71
CA CYS A 545 -42.15 -20.81 -39.21
C CYS A 545 -43.17 -19.91 -38.49
N LEU A 546 -42.66 -18.93 -37.76
CA LEU A 546 -43.40 -18.01 -36.88
C LEU A 546 -44.08 -16.86 -37.63
#